data_AF-A0A9W8JAH6-F1
#
_entry.id   AF-A0A9W8JAH6-F1
#
_cell.length_a   1.000
_cell.length_b   1.000
_cell.length_c   1.000
_cell.angle_alpha   90.00
_cell.angle_beta   90.00
_cell.angle_gamma   90.00
#
_symmetry.space_group_name_H-M   'P 1'
#
loop_
_entity.id
_entity.type
_entity.pdbx_description
1 polymer ?
#
loop_
_entity_poly.entity_id
_entity_poly.type
_entity_poly.pdbx_seq_one_letter_code
_entity_poly.pdbx_strand_id
1 'polypeptide(L)'
;MAIAILCLLFFSLAYMAITLDITGVLQAAAFWVSNKGGSNGYKFYLYFYVMLTVLSVVLGNDPVILSGTAFLVYYTEASGLEPISWPISEFAAANTASMVLFVGNPTNVVICEGFRVNNAAFTAYTILPFLVYSIFRFVALAFQFRDQKYVPRRLNVQCNLDVQSALRDPIGLWVGSILLGTCLVVVIVVSFVHVDVWIISLPFAVAKFVYDIGWDHYRHVKKAPTLRKRSDDDLTQIEDNIMLRQLRKHASPPVNKHSEPEQGAQQ
;
A
#
# COMPACT_ATOMS: atom_id res chain seq x y z
N MET A 1 -6.44 -26.85 18.04
CA MET A 1 -5.12 -26.95 17.40
C MET A 1 -5.09 -26.22 16.06
N ALA A 2 -5.98 -26.53 15.10
CA ALA A 2 -6.06 -25.81 13.80
C ALA A 2 -6.26 -24.28 13.92
N ILE A 3 -7.11 -23.83 14.84
CA ILE A 3 -7.34 -22.38 15.06
C ILE A 3 -6.07 -21.68 15.55
N ALA A 4 -5.31 -22.30 16.47
CA ALA A 4 -4.07 -21.72 16.98
C ALA A 4 -3.00 -21.61 15.89
N ILE A 5 -2.91 -22.61 15.02
CA ILE A 5 -2.02 -22.63 13.85
C ILE A 5 -2.36 -21.48 12.89
N LEU A 6 -3.64 -21.31 12.58
CA LEU A 6 -4.12 -20.22 11.72
C LEU A 6 -3.76 -18.85 12.31
N CYS A 7 -4.02 -18.65 13.60
CA CYS A 7 -3.67 -17.40 14.28
C CYS A 7 -2.17 -17.13 14.22
N LEU A 8 -1.33 -18.13 14.53
CA LEU A 8 0.13 -17.96 14.49
C LEU A 8 0.63 -17.58 13.10
N LEU A 9 0.12 -18.23 12.05
CA LEU A 9 0.47 -17.94 10.67
C LEU A 9 0.04 -16.51 10.28
N PHE A 10 -1.21 -16.17 10.56
CA PHE A 10 -1.78 -14.87 10.23
C PHE A 10 -1.06 -13.74 10.96
N PHE A 11 -0.86 -13.86 12.28
CA PHE A 11 -0.11 -12.85 13.06
C PHE A 11 1.32 -12.71 12.60
N SER A 12 2.01 -13.80 12.26
CA SER A 12 3.40 -13.75 11.77
C SER A 12 3.53 -12.96 10.48
N LEU A 13 2.64 -13.23 9.52
CA LEU A 13 2.66 -12.58 8.20
C LEU A 13 2.16 -11.14 8.27
N ALA A 14 1.06 -10.90 9.00
CA ALA A 14 0.54 -9.56 9.25
C ALA A 14 1.59 -8.68 9.94
N TYR A 15 2.28 -9.21 10.96
CA TYR A 15 3.37 -8.49 11.63
C TYR A 15 4.49 -8.11 10.66
N MET A 16 5.01 -9.05 9.87
CA MET A 16 6.08 -8.76 8.90
C MET A 16 5.63 -7.74 7.84
N ALA A 17 4.40 -7.84 7.35
CA ALA A 17 3.90 -6.96 6.31
C ALA A 17 3.59 -5.55 6.81
N ILE A 18 2.95 -5.40 7.99
CA ILE A 18 2.68 -4.10 8.62
C ILE A 18 4.00 -3.39 8.96
N THR A 19 4.95 -4.11 9.55
CA THR A 19 6.22 -3.49 9.93
C THR A 19 7.10 -3.13 8.72
N LEU A 20 7.01 -3.88 7.62
CA LEU A 20 7.61 -3.48 6.36
C LEU A 20 6.93 -2.22 5.80
N ASP A 21 5.63 -2.12 5.91
CA ASP A 21 4.89 -0.97 5.43
C ASP A 21 5.20 0.33 6.22
N ILE A 22 5.35 0.24 7.55
CA ILE A 22 5.79 1.35 8.41
C ILE A 22 7.12 1.97 7.94
N THR A 23 7.97 1.23 7.21
CA THR A 23 9.21 1.78 6.63
C THR A 23 8.96 2.81 5.51
N GLY A 24 7.73 2.89 4.99
CA GLY A 24 7.30 3.81 3.96
C GLY A 24 7.25 3.20 2.55
N VAL A 25 7.20 1.88 2.40
CA VAL A 25 7.16 1.19 1.10
C VAL A 25 6.03 1.72 0.22
N LEU A 26 4.81 1.75 0.77
CA LEU A 26 3.62 2.17 0.04
C LEU A 26 3.74 3.63 -0.41
N GLN A 27 4.18 4.51 0.48
CA GLN A 27 4.34 5.94 0.20
C GLN A 27 5.40 6.18 -0.87
N ALA A 28 6.54 5.50 -0.79
CA ALA A 28 7.61 5.60 -1.78
C ALA A 28 7.19 5.06 -3.15
N ALA A 29 6.49 3.92 -3.18
CA ALA A 29 5.94 3.37 -4.41
C ALA A 29 4.91 4.33 -5.05
N ALA A 30 4.04 4.93 -4.23
CA ALA A 30 3.03 5.88 -4.67
C ALA A 30 3.66 7.18 -5.22
N PHE A 31 4.70 7.71 -4.58
CA PHE A 31 5.46 8.85 -5.10
C PHE A 31 6.16 8.51 -6.42
N TRP A 32 6.72 7.31 -6.53
CA TRP A 32 7.33 6.85 -7.77
C TRP A 32 6.31 6.76 -8.91
N VAL A 33 5.11 6.23 -8.64
CA VAL A 33 4.01 6.18 -9.62
C VAL A 33 3.49 7.57 -9.97
N SER A 34 3.37 8.47 -9.01
CA SER A 34 2.97 9.87 -9.25
C SER A 34 3.95 10.58 -10.18
N ASN A 35 5.25 10.44 -9.93
CA ASN A 35 6.30 10.98 -10.79
C ASN A 35 6.27 10.37 -12.21
N LYS A 36 5.89 9.09 -12.34
CA LYS A 36 5.80 8.38 -13.63
C LYS A 36 4.53 8.68 -14.41
N GLY A 37 3.42 8.96 -13.73
CA GLY A 37 2.08 9.19 -14.31
C GLY A 37 1.98 10.47 -15.14
N GLY A 38 2.85 11.45 -14.87
CA GLY A 38 2.93 12.69 -15.63
C GLY A 38 1.61 13.47 -15.63
N SER A 39 1.25 14.06 -16.77
CA SER A 39 0.07 14.94 -16.86
C SER A 39 -1.24 14.25 -17.24
N ASN A 40 -1.26 12.93 -17.47
CA ASN A 40 -2.47 12.23 -17.95
C ASN A 40 -3.14 11.44 -16.83
N GLY A 41 -4.32 11.89 -16.39
CA GLY A 41 -5.00 11.31 -15.23
C GLY A 41 -5.45 9.86 -15.42
N TYR A 42 -5.80 9.44 -16.64
CA TYR A 42 -6.14 8.03 -16.89
C TYR A 42 -4.93 7.10 -16.81
N LYS A 43 -3.77 7.56 -17.29
CA LYS A 43 -2.51 6.79 -17.15
C LYS A 43 -2.09 6.73 -15.69
N PHE A 44 -2.23 7.84 -14.98
CA PHE A 44 -1.96 7.89 -13.55
C PHE A 44 -2.86 6.95 -12.75
N TYR A 45 -4.17 6.96 -13.01
CA TYR A 45 -5.13 6.05 -12.38
C TYR A 45 -4.81 4.57 -12.67
N LEU A 46 -4.44 4.25 -13.92
CA LEU A 46 -4.01 2.90 -14.29
C LEU A 46 -2.72 2.48 -13.55
N TYR A 47 -1.72 3.34 -13.49
CA TYR A 47 -0.47 3.02 -12.77
C TYR A 47 -0.70 2.85 -11.28
N PHE A 48 -1.59 3.64 -10.69
CA PHE A 48 -1.98 3.49 -9.29
C PHE A 48 -2.65 2.14 -9.04
N TYR A 49 -3.63 1.78 -9.87
CA TYR A 49 -4.32 0.49 -9.78
C TYR A 49 -3.34 -0.69 -9.91
N VAL A 50 -2.44 -0.65 -10.90
CA VAL A 50 -1.43 -1.70 -11.12
C VAL A 50 -0.47 -1.79 -9.93
N MET A 51 0.01 -0.65 -9.43
CA MET A 51 0.91 -0.62 -8.28
C MET A 51 0.25 -1.22 -7.03
N LEU A 52 -0.96 -0.78 -6.69
CA LEU A 52 -1.71 -1.31 -5.54
C LEU A 52 -1.99 -2.80 -5.68
N THR A 53 -2.31 -3.26 -6.91
CA THR A 53 -2.50 -4.68 -7.20
C THR A 53 -1.21 -5.47 -6.95
N VAL A 54 -0.08 -5.05 -7.52
CA VAL A 54 1.21 -5.76 -7.35
C VAL A 54 1.63 -5.76 -5.89
N LEU A 55 1.50 -4.62 -5.21
CA LEU A 55 1.92 -4.50 -3.83
C LEU A 55 1.02 -5.30 -2.89
N SER A 56 -0.28 -5.42 -3.18
CA SER A 56 -1.19 -6.25 -2.42
C SER A 56 -1.01 -7.75 -2.66
N VAL A 57 -0.54 -8.17 -3.84
CA VAL A 57 -0.12 -9.58 -4.05
C VAL A 57 1.03 -9.94 -3.11
N VAL A 58 1.97 -9.02 -2.84
CA VAL A 58 3.17 -9.28 -2.03
C VAL A 58 2.92 -9.06 -0.53
N LEU A 59 2.33 -7.93 -0.15
CA LEU A 59 2.13 -7.53 1.23
C LEU A 59 0.83 -8.07 1.85
N GLY A 60 -0.11 -8.52 1.01
CA GLY A 60 -1.48 -8.83 1.42
C GLY A 60 -2.42 -7.63 1.27
N ASN A 61 -3.70 -7.86 1.54
CA ASN A 61 -4.74 -6.83 1.48
C ASN A 61 -4.67 -5.85 2.66
N ASP A 62 -4.40 -6.33 3.87
CA ASP A 62 -4.57 -5.52 5.09
C ASP A 62 -3.59 -4.33 5.18
N PRO A 63 -2.27 -4.49 5.01
CA PRO A 63 -1.33 -3.36 5.09
C PRO A 63 -1.56 -2.36 3.94
N VAL A 64 -1.89 -2.87 2.75
CA VAL A 64 -2.16 -2.03 1.58
C VAL A 64 -3.38 -1.16 1.82
N ILE A 65 -4.49 -1.73 2.30
CA ILE A 65 -5.71 -0.96 2.58
C ILE A 65 -5.48 0.05 3.70
N LEU A 66 -4.84 -0.34 4.81
CA LEU A 66 -4.69 0.55 5.97
C LEU A 66 -3.86 1.79 5.61
N SER A 67 -2.73 1.60 4.94
CA SER A 67 -1.80 2.68 4.66
C SER A 67 -2.00 3.33 3.30
N GLY A 68 -2.45 2.56 2.30
CA GLY A 68 -2.78 3.08 0.98
C GLY A 68 -4.00 3.99 1.01
N THR A 69 -5.04 3.66 1.80
CA THR A 69 -6.23 4.50 1.92
C THR A 69 -5.87 5.83 2.59
N ALA A 70 -5.12 5.80 3.69
CA ALA A 70 -4.63 7.01 4.34
C ALA A 70 -3.86 7.88 3.33
N PHE A 71 -2.87 7.31 2.65
CA PHE A 71 -2.11 8.00 1.62
C PHE A 71 -2.99 8.62 0.53
N LEU A 72 -3.95 7.86 -0.02
CA LEU A 72 -4.81 8.30 -1.12
C LEU A 72 -5.72 9.44 -0.72
N VAL A 73 -6.27 9.42 0.51
CA VAL A 73 -7.08 10.51 1.04
C VAL A 73 -6.25 11.80 1.10
N TYR A 74 -5.04 11.76 1.67
CA TYR A 74 -4.18 12.96 1.72
C TYR A 74 -3.73 13.43 0.33
N TYR A 75 -3.42 12.50 -0.56
CA TYR A 75 -3.01 12.82 -1.91
C TYR A 75 -4.13 13.49 -2.72
N THR A 76 -5.35 12.96 -2.63
CA THR A 76 -6.53 13.50 -3.33
C THR A 76 -6.91 14.86 -2.76
N GLU A 77 -6.87 15.03 -1.44
CA GLU A 77 -7.11 16.32 -0.78
C GLU A 77 -6.10 17.38 -1.24
N ALA A 78 -4.80 17.07 -1.21
CA ALA A 78 -3.78 18.04 -1.58
C ALA A 78 -3.75 18.34 -3.08
N SER A 79 -4.23 17.42 -3.92
CA SER A 79 -4.33 17.59 -5.37
C SER A 79 -5.67 18.20 -5.83
N GLY A 80 -6.62 18.41 -4.91
CA GLY A 80 -7.98 18.86 -5.23
C GLY A 80 -8.77 17.88 -6.10
N LEU A 81 -8.47 16.58 -6.00
CA LEU A 81 -9.18 15.51 -6.71
C LEU A 81 -10.38 15.04 -5.88
N GLU A 82 -11.37 14.47 -6.58
CA GLU A 82 -12.51 13.86 -5.90
C GLU A 82 -12.04 12.57 -5.18
N PRO A 83 -12.29 12.43 -3.87
CA PRO A 83 -11.67 11.40 -3.05
C PRO A 83 -12.38 10.04 -3.09
N ILE A 84 -13.50 9.87 -3.80
CA ILE A 84 -14.26 8.61 -3.78
C ILE A 84 -13.67 7.59 -4.74
N SER A 85 -13.20 8.04 -5.91
CA SER A 85 -12.76 7.15 -6.98
C SER A 85 -11.48 6.39 -6.63
N TRP A 86 -10.57 7.03 -5.90
CA TRP A 86 -9.24 6.49 -5.61
C TRP A 86 -9.26 5.36 -4.56
N PRO A 87 -9.84 5.55 -3.36
CA PRO A 87 -9.93 4.47 -2.37
C PRO A 87 -10.83 3.34 -2.87
N ILE A 88 -11.91 3.61 -3.62
CA ILE A 88 -12.72 2.52 -4.21
C ILE A 88 -11.89 1.67 -5.16
N SER A 89 -11.04 2.30 -5.98
CA SER A 89 -10.13 1.60 -6.88
C SER A 89 -9.10 0.75 -6.12
N GLU A 90 -8.61 1.27 -5.00
CA GLU A 90 -7.69 0.57 -4.11
C GLU A 90 -8.34 -0.64 -3.47
N PHE A 91 -9.49 -0.47 -2.82
CA PHE A 91 -10.22 -1.58 -2.20
C PHE A 91 -10.52 -2.68 -3.21
N ALA A 92 -10.91 -2.30 -4.43
CA ALA A 92 -11.16 -3.25 -5.51
C ALA A 92 -9.87 -3.97 -5.96
N ALA A 93 -8.76 -3.25 -6.09
CA ALA A 93 -7.45 -3.79 -6.46
C ALA A 93 -6.92 -4.74 -5.38
N ALA A 94 -6.87 -4.30 -4.13
CA ALA A 94 -6.35 -5.06 -2.99
C ALA A 94 -7.16 -6.34 -2.73
N ASN A 95 -8.49 -6.25 -2.77
CA ASN A 95 -9.33 -7.43 -2.63
C ASN A 95 -9.11 -8.44 -3.76
N THR A 96 -8.97 -7.95 -5.00
CA THR A 96 -8.74 -8.82 -6.16
C THR A 96 -7.35 -9.47 -6.11
N ALA A 97 -6.32 -8.70 -5.77
CA ALA A 97 -4.94 -9.17 -5.60
C ALA A 97 -4.78 -10.23 -4.52
N SER A 98 -5.58 -10.16 -3.45
CA SER A 98 -5.56 -11.10 -2.34
C SER A 98 -5.87 -12.55 -2.75
N MET A 99 -6.47 -12.78 -3.93
CA MET A 99 -6.78 -14.12 -4.45
C MET A 99 -5.54 -14.87 -4.96
N VAL A 100 -4.45 -14.16 -5.26
CA VAL A 100 -3.26 -14.76 -5.89
C VAL A 100 -2.51 -15.65 -4.91
N LEU A 101 -2.10 -15.11 -3.77
CA LEU A 101 -1.42 -15.87 -2.74
C LEU A 101 -2.41 -16.32 -1.68
N PHE A 102 -2.36 -17.59 -1.27
CA PHE A 102 -3.21 -18.07 -0.19
C PHE A 102 -2.96 -17.34 1.15
N VAL A 103 -1.74 -16.85 1.34
CA VAL A 103 -1.34 -16.02 2.49
C VAL A 103 -1.94 -14.61 2.42
N GLY A 104 -2.33 -14.13 1.24
CA GLY A 104 -2.76 -12.76 1.02
C GLY A 104 -4.11 -12.40 1.65
N ASN A 105 -4.88 -13.39 2.13
CA ASN A 105 -6.14 -13.20 2.83
C ASN A 105 -6.36 -14.35 3.83
N PRO A 106 -6.77 -14.08 5.09
CA PRO A 106 -7.05 -15.14 6.07
C PRO A 106 -8.10 -16.15 5.58
N THR A 107 -9.05 -15.73 4.75
CA THR A 107 -10.06 -16.61 4.13
C THR A 107 -9.42 -17.69 3.27
N ASN A 108 -8.39 -17.34 2.49
CA ASN A 108 -7.69 -18.29 1.62
C ASN A 108 -6.87 -19.29 2.44
N VAL A 109 -6.24 -18.84 3.53
CA VAL A 109 -5.54 -19.72 4.46
C VAL A 109 -6.52 -20.71 5.10
N VAL A 110 -7.70 -20.25 5.54
CA VAL A 110 -8.73 -21.14 6.11
C VAL A 110 -9.20 -22.18 5.10
N ILE A 111 -9.32 -21.82 3.82
CA ILE A 111 -9.70 -22.78 2.77
C ILE A 111 -8.58 -23.80 2.55
N CYS A 112 -7.33 -23.36 2.44
CA CYS A 112 -6.20 -24.26 2.20
C CYS A 112 -5.96 -25.20 3.37
N GLU A 113 -5.97 -24.69 4.60
CA GLU A 113 -5.78 -25.48 5.82
C GLU A 113 -7.01 -26.35 6.15
N GLY A 114 -8.22 -25.81 5.98
CA GLY A 114 -9.47 -26.48 6.32
C GLY A 114 -9.82 -27.63 5.37
N PHE A 115 -9.59 -27.45 4.07
CA PHE A 115 -9.83 -28.48 3.05
C PHE A 115 -8.57 -29.23 2.63
N ARG A 116 -7.42 -28.93 3.26
CA ARG A 116 -6.10 -29.52 2.95
C ARG A 116 -5.73 -29.40 1.47
N VAL A 117 -6.08 -28.26 0.87
CA VAL A 117 -5.73 -27.94 -0.52
C VAL A 117 -4.25 -27.58 -0.57
N ASN A 118 -3.53 -28.09 -1.56
CA ASN A 118 -2.15 -27.70 -1.77
C ASN A 118 -2.06 -26.21 -2.12
N ASN A 119 -1.29 -25.44 -1.36
CA ASN A 119 -1.14 -23.99 -1.53
C ASN A 119 -0.62 -23.58 -2.92
N ALA A 120 0.29 -24.38 -3.49
CA ALA A 120 0.82 -24.14 -4.83
C ALA A 120 -0.25 -24.42 -5.88
N ALA A 121 -1.06 -25.47 -5.69
CA ALA A 121 -2.21 -25.74 -6.55
C ALA A 121 -3.24 -24.62 -6.45
N PHE A 122 -3.57 -24.15 -5.23
CA PHE A 122 -4.45 -23.01 -5.01
C PHE A 122 -4.00 -21.80 -5.84
N THR A 123 -2.75 -21.38 -5.69
CA THR A 123 -2.16 -20.24 -6.42
C THR A 123 -2.21 -20.46 -7.94
N ALA A 124 -1.87 -21.67 -8.41
CA ALA A 124 -1.89 -22.00 -9.83
C ALA A 124 -3.31 -21.96 -10.44
N TYR A 125 -4.33 -22.38 -9.69
CA TYR A 125 -5.71 -22.33 -10.14
C TYR A 125 -6.34 -20.93 -10.02
N THR A 126 -5.90 -20.10 -9.08
CA THR A 126 -6.46 -18.75 -8.87
C THR A 126 -5.80 -17.67 -9.70
N ILE A 127 -4.55 -17.84 -10.14
CA ILE A 127 -3.81 -16.80 -10.87
C ILE A 127 -4.47 -16.41 -12.20
N LEU A 128 -4.99 -17.39 -12.95
CA LEU A 128 -5.64 -17.13 -14.24
C LEU A 128 -7.00 -16.42 -14.04
N PRO A 129 -7.91 -16.91 -13.18
CA PRO A 129 -9.10 -16.16 -12.77
C PRO A 129 -8.79 -14.76 -12.26
N PHE A 130 -7.73 -14.59 -11.47
CA PHE A 130 -7.28 -13.28 -10.98
C PHE A 130 -6.92 -12.33 -12.12
N LEU A 131 -6.11 -12.77 -13.09
CA LEU A 131 -5.69 -11.91 -14.20
C LEU A 131 -6.89 -11.43 -15.02
N VAL A 132 -7.79 -12.34 -15.34
CA VAL A 132 -9.03 -12.01 -16.06
C VAL A 132 -9.87 -11.06 -15.23
N TYR A 133 -10.15 -11.41 -13.97
CA TYR A 133 -10.98 -10.61 -13.09
C TYR A 133 -10.40 -9.22 -12.81
N SER A 134 -9.08 -9.10 -12.67
CA SER A 134 -8.40 -7.81 -12.46
C SER A 134 -8.55 -6.88 -13.66
N ILE A 135 -8.48 -7.41 -14.89
CA ILE A 135 -8.73 -6.63 -16.11
C ILE A 135 -10.20 -6.18 -16.15
N PHE A 136 -11.16 -7.10 -15.94
CA PHE A 136 -12.58 -6.77 -15.93
C PHE A 136 -12.94 -5.76 -14.84
N ARG A 137 -12.36 -5.90 -13.63
CA ARG A 137 -12.48 -4.94 -12.52
C ARG A 137 -11.98 -3.56 -12.92
N PHE A 138 -10.80 -3.47 -13.52
CA PHE A 138 -10.26 -2.20 -13.97
C PHE A 138 -11.15 -1.56 -15.03
N VAL A 139 -11.64 -2.32 -16.00
CA VAL A 139 -12.57 -1.83 -17.04
C VAL A 139 -13.88 -1.34 -16.41
N ALA A 140 -14.45 -2.08 -15.46
CA ALA A 140 -15.67 -1.69 -14.76
C ALA A 140 -15.47 -0.38 -13.96
N LEU A 141 -14.34 -0.25 -13.26
CA LEU A 141 -13.98 0.98 -12.54
C LEU A 141 -13.75 2.16 -13.49
N ALA A 142 -13.05 1.93 -14.61
CA ALA A 142 -12.82 2.95 -15.62
C ALA A 142 -14.13 3.43 -16.27
N PHE A 143 -15.12 2.54 -16.42
CA PHE A 143 -16.45 2.90 -16.91
C PHE A 143 -17.27 3.65 -15.84
N GLN A 144 -17.22 3.19 -14.59
CA GLN A 144 -17.93 3.80 -13.46
C GLN A 144 -17.42 5.22 -13.17
N PHE A 145 -16.10 5.42 -13.17
CA PHE A 145 -15.44 6.69 -12.90
C PHE A 145 -15.00 7.41 -14.18
N ARG A 146 -15.73 7.19 -15.29
CA ARG A 146 -15.43 7.83 -16.58
C ARG A 146 -15.55 9.35 -16.56
N ASP A 147 -16.37 9.89 -15.66
CA ASP A 147 -16.65 11.32 -15.60
C ASP A 147 -15.42 12.09 -15.12
N GLN A 148 -15.16 13.23 -15.76
CA GLN A 148 -14.00 14.08 -15.46
C GLN A 148 -13.96 14.60 -14.02
N LYS A 149 -15.10 14.56 -13.32
CA LYS A 149 -15.20 14.87 -11.89
C LYS A 149 -14.35 13.92 -11.04
N TYR A 150 -14.29 12.64 -11.42
CA TYR A 150 -13.63 11.59 -10.65
C TYR A 150 -12.19 11.35 -11.09
N VAL A 151 -11.96 11.33 -12.41
CA VAL A 151 -10.62 11.16 -13.01
C VAL A 151 -10.42 12.23 -14.08
N PRO A 152 -9.72 13.35 -13.77
CA PRO A 152 -9.53 14.41 -14.75
C PRO A 152 -8.59 13.95 -15.87
N ARG A 153 -8.88 14.36 -17.12
CA ARG A 153 -8.04 14.02 -18.28
C ARG A 153 -6.62 14.55 -18.18
N ARG A 154 -6.45 15.70 -17.53
CA ARG A 154 -5.14 16.28 -17.25
C ARG A 154 -4.99 16.55 -15.77
N LEU A 155 -3.88 16.11 -15.22
CA LEU A 155 -3.44 16.48 -13.88
C LEU A 155 -2.64 17.76 -14.01
N ASN A 156 -3.07 18.82 -13.34
CA ASN A 156 -2.34 20.09 -13.24
C ASN A 156 -1.20 20.04 -12.20
N VAL A 157 -1.06 18.92 -11.50
CA VAL A 157 -0.13 18.74 -10.40
C VAL A 157 0.98 17.80 -10.87
N GLN A 158 2.11 18.38 -11.31
CA GLN A 158 3.39 17.67 -11.30
C GLN A 158 4.04 17.89 -9.93
N CYS A 159 3.70 17.06 -8.95
CA CYS A 159 4.54 16.99 -7.77
C CYS A 159 5.75 16.13 -8.12
N ASN A 160 6.92 16.73 -8.30
CA ASN A 160 8.19 16.00 -8.29
C ASN A 160 8.48 15.63 -6.83
N LEU A 161 7.76 14.62 -6.33
CA LEU A 161 7.85 14.20 -4.93
C LEU A 161 9.15 13.45 -4.74
N ASP A 162 9.89 13.82 -3.69
CA ASP A 162 11.11 13.14 -3.35
C ASP A 162 10.79 11.78 -2.73
N VAL A 163 10.98 10.73 -3.53
CA VAL A 163 10.75 9.32 -3.14
C VAL A 163 11.60 8.95 -1.92
N GLN A 164 12.80 9.51 -1.77
CA GLN A 164 13.66 9.21 -0.62
C GLN A 164 13.12 9.84 0.67
N SER A 165 12.42 10.97 0.56
CA SER A 165 11.81 11.63 1.72
C SER A 165 10.59 10.89 2.27
N ALA A 166 9.92 10.06 1.45
CA ALA A 166 8.88 9.14 1.89
C ALA A 166 9.45 7.89 2.60
N LEU A 167 10.73 7.57 2.38
CA LEU A 167 11.39 6.42 2.97
C LEU A 167 11.89 6.78 4.38
N ARG A 168 11.19 6.30 5.42
CA ARG A 168 11.56 6.58 6.82
C ARG A 168 12.78 5.79 7.27
N ASP A 169 12.89 4.54 6.81
CA ASP A 169 14.01 3.65 7.15
C ASP A 169 14.43 2.78 5.95
N PRO A 170 15.42 3.22 5.16
CA PRO A 170 15.88 2.46 3.99
C PRO A 170 16.50 1.10 4.36
N ILE A 171 17.09 0.96 5.55
CA ILE A 171 17.76 -0.27 5.96
C ILE A 171 16.72 -1.29 6.43
N GLY A 172 15.79 -0.86 7.27
CA GLY A 172 14.65 -1.68 7.70
C GLY A 172 13.78 -2.14 6.52
N LEU A 173 13.62 -1.29 5.50
CA LEU A 173 12.95 -1.63 4.25
C LEU A 173 13.62 -2.83 3.54
N TRP A 174 14.92 -2.73 3.29
CA TRP A 174 15.65 -3.77 2.56
C TRP A 174 15.61 -5.10 3.30
N VAL A 175 15.84 -5.06 4.62
CA VAL A 175 15.78 -6.27 5.45
C VAL A 175 14.38 -6.84 5.46
N GLY A 176 13.34 -6.04 5.72
CA GLY A 176 11.95 -6.49 5.75
C GLY A 176 11.48 -7.06 4.42
N SER A 177 11.83 -6.42 3.30
CA SER A 177 11.47 -6.88 1.95
C SER A 177 12.15 -8.20 1.59
N ILE A 178 13.46 -8.34 1.89
CA ILE A 178 14.18 -9.60 1.70
C ILE A 178 13.58 -10.71 2.56
N LEU A 179 13.28 -10.43 3.83
CA LEU A 179 12.80 -11.42 4.78
C LEU A 179 11.38 -11.90 4.44
N LEU A 180 10.48 -10.96 4.13
CA LEU A 180 9.12 -11.26 3.68
C LEU A 180 9.14 -11.99 2.33
N GLY A 181 9.89 -11.49 1.35
CA GLY A 181 10.02 -12.12 0.03
C GLY A 181 10.58 -13.55 0.12
N THR A 182 11.62 -13.76 0.94
CA THR A 182 12.18 -15.09 1.18
C THR A 182 11.17 -15.99 1.88
N CYS A 183 10.46 -15.49 2.90
CA CYS A 183 9.41 -16.25 3.58
C CYS A 183 8.34 -16.73 2.57
N LEU A 184 7.84 -15.85 1.70
CA LEU A 184 6.83 -16.20 0.70
C LEU A 184 7.34 -17.26 -0.29
N VAL A 185 8.58 -17.12 -0.77
CA VAL A 185 9.20 -18.11 -1.67
C VAL A 185 9.35 -19.47 -0.98
N VAL A 186 9.86 -19.51 0.26
CA VAL A 186 10.02 -20.76 1.01
C VAL A 186 8.66 -21.41 1.26
N VAL A 187 7.63 -20.62 1.61
CA VAL A 187 6.26 -21.14 1.78
C VAL A 187 5.74 -21.80 0.50
N ILE A 188 5.94 -21.19 -0.67
CA ILE A 188 5.52 -21.76 -1.95
C ILE A 188 6.31 -23.05 -2.27
N VAL A 189 7.63 -23.05 -2.07
CA VAL A 189 8.49 -24.21 -2.36
C VAL A 189 8.20 -25.39 -1.41
N VAL A 190 8.03 -25.11 -0.13
CA VAL A 190 7.76 -26.16 0.87
C VAL A 190 6.32 -26.70 0.77
N SER A 191 5.42 -25.98 0.10
CA SER A 191 4.07 -26.47 -0.21
C SER A 191 4.07 -27.73 -1.09
N PHE A 192 5.18 -28.06 -1.76
CA PHE A 192 5.36 -29.36 -2.44
C PHE A 192 5.64 -30.54 -1.48
N VAL A 193 6.01 -30.25 -0.23
CA VAL A 193 6.47 -31.25 0.76
C VAL A 193 5.41 -31.50 1.87
N HIS A 194 4.20 -30.93 1.74
CA HIS A 194 3.10 -31.09 2.72
C HIS A 194 3.49 -30.72 4.18
N VAL A 195 4.39 -29.76 4.35
CA VAL A 195 4.74 -29.23 5.68
C VAL A 195 3.79 -28.08 6.03
N ASP A 196 3.37 -28.02 7.28
CA ASP A 196 2.52 -26.94 7.77
C ASP A 196 3.23 -25.59 7.65
N VAL A 197 2.54 -24.62 7.03
CA VAL A 197 3.11 -23.32 6.66
C VAL A 197 3.55 -22.50 7.88
N TRP A 198 2.87 -22.65 9.02
CA TRP A 198 3.17 -21.91 10.25
C TRP A 198 4.55 -22.22 10.82
N ILE A 199 5.07 -23.43 10.59
CA ILE A 199 6.42 -23.84 11.03
C ILE A 199 7.49 -23.03 10.29
N ILE A 200 7.18 -22.58 9.07
CA ILE A 200 8.07 -21.80 8.24
C ILE A 200 7.94 -20.32 8.60
N SER A 201 6.72 -19.78 8.65
CA SER A 201 6.50 -18.34 8.82
C SER A 201 6.90 -17.84 10.20
N LEU A 202 6.76 -18.67 11.25
CA LEU A 202 7.06 -18.28 12.62
C LEU A 202 8.56 -17.98 12.85
N PRO A 203 9.53 -18.82 12.45
CA PRO A 203 10.95 -18.49 12.49
C PRO A 203 11.31 -17.20 11.77
N PHE A 204 10.72 -16.95 10.60
CA PHE A 204 10.93 -15.69 9.87
C PHE A 204 10.40 -14.50 10.68
N ALA A 205 9.18 -14.59 11.22
CA ALA A 205 8.62 -13.52 12.06
C ALA A 205 9.43 -13.28 13.34
N VAL A 206 9.93 -14.34 13.99
CA VAL A 206 10.80 -14.22 15.17
C VAL A 206 12.14 -13.60 14.80
N ALA A 207 12.77 -14.02 13.70
CA ALA A 207 14.01 -13.41 13.22
C ALA A 207 13.81 -11.92 12.90
N LYS A 208 12.68 -11.57 12.28
CA LYS A 208 12.27 -10.19 12.02
C LYS A 208 12.13 -9.40 13.31
N PHE A 209 11.42 -9.96 14.29
CA PHE A 209 11.17 -9.34 15.58
C PHE A 209 12.46 -9.09 16.36
N VAL A 210 13.38 -10.06 16.38
CA VAL A 210 14.70 -9.90 16.99
C VAL A 210 15.51 -8.82 16.29
N TYR A 211 15.48 -8.79 14.96
CA TYR A 211 16.11 -7.72 14.18
C TYR A 211 15.52 -6.35 14.51
N ASP A 212 14.19 -6.23 14.55
CA ASP A 212 13.51 -4.98 14.89
C ASP A 212 13.87 -4.49 16.28
N ILE A 213 13.87 -5.37 17.30
CA ILE A 213 14.28 -5.01 18.66
C ILE A 213 15.75 -4.56 18.67
N GLY A 214 16.63 -5.30 18.00
CA GLY A 214 18.05 -4.96 17.95
C GLY A 214 18.31 -3.64 17.23
N TRP A 215 17.60 -3.40 16.12
CA TRP A 215 17.69 -2.19 15.33
C TRP A 215 17.11 -0.98 16.07
N ASP A 216 15.95 -1.16 16.70
CA ASP A 216 15.31 -0.13 17.52
C ASP A 216 16.15 0.19 18.76
N HIS A 217 16.71 -0.83 19.43
CA HIS A 217 17.64 -0.64 20.55
C HIS A 217 18.93 0.07 20.10
N TYR A 218 19.53 -0.32 18.97
CA TYR A 218 20.70 0.34 18.40
C TYR A 218 20.40 1.81 18.06
N ARG A 219 19.23 2.09 17.50
CA ARG A 219 18.75 3.44 17.18
C ARG A 219 18.46 4.24 18.45
N HIS A 220 17.91 3.63 19.49
CA HIS A 220 17.67 4.22 20.80
C HIS A 220 18.96 4.62 21.52
N VAL A 221 19.98 3.75 21.49
CA VAL A 221 21.28 4.00 22.14
C VAL A 221 22.09 5.05 21.38
N LYS A 222 22.00 5.09 20.04
CA LYS A 222 22.69 6.13 19.23
C LYS A 222 21.89 7.42 19.02
N LYS A 223 20.57 7.42 19.24
CA LYS A 223 19.66 8.58 19.10
C LYS A 223 18.60 8.59 20.23
N ALA A 224 18.88 9.17 21.39
CA ALA A 224 17.81 9.66 22.28
C ALA A 224 18.34 10.82 23.14
N PRO A 225 17.61 11.96 23.28
CA PRO A 225 16.18 11.99 23.64
C PRO A 225 15.38 13.16 23.02
N THR A 226 14.76 13.00 21.85
CA THR A 226 13.74 13.99 21.37
C THR A 226 12.52 13.36 20.68
N LEU A 227 12.51 12.03 20.47
CA LEU A 227 11.48 11.34 19.68
C LEU A 227 10.30 10.77 20.49
N ARG A 228 10.36 10.82 21.83
CA ARG A 228 9.46 10.00 22.68
C ARG A 228 8.07 10.60 22.97
N LYS A 229 7.80 11.90 22.73
CA LYS A 229 6.47 12.48 23.03
C LYS A 229 5.56 12.62 21.81
N ARG A 230 6.01 12.13 20.65
CA ARG A 230 5.51 12.48 19.31
C ARG A 230 5.06 11.25 18.49
N SER A 231 4.82 10.09 19.14
CA SER A 231 5.03 8.80 18.46
C SER A 231 3.82 7.99 18.00
N ASP A 232 2.58 8.24 18.45
CA ASP A 232 1.42 7.50 17.89
C ASP A 232 0.33 8.46 17.37
N ASP A 233 -0.14 9.42 18.17
CA ASP A 233 -1.07 10.47 17.70
C ASP A 233 -0.40 11.55 16.84
N ASP A 234 0.88 11.82 17.09
CA ASP A 234 1.65 12.81 16.35
C ASP A 234 2.22 12.20 15.05
N LEU A 235 2.39 10.87 14.96
CA LEU A 235 3.04 10.25 13.79
C LEU A 235 2.15 10.30 12.55
N THR A 236 0.85 10.04 12.73
CA THR A 236 -0.22 10.29 11.74
C THR A 236 -0.34 11.78 11.47
N GLN A 237 -0.42 12.65 12.49
CA GLN A 237 -0.47 14.11 12.26
C GLN A 237 0.79 14.71 11.60
N ILE A 238 1.95 14.07 11.71
CA ILE A 238 3.20 14.46 11.04
C ILE A 238 3.27 13.88 9.65
N GLU A 239 2.77 12.67 9.44
CA GLU A 239 2.55 12.10 8.10
C GLU A 239 1.68 13.06 7.30
N ASP A 240 0.57 13.50 7.90
CA ASP A 240 -0.34 14.52 7.38
C ASP A 240 0.41 15.82 7.15
N ASN A 241 1.15 16.35 8.13
CA ASN A 241 1.84 17.62 7.98
C ASN A 241 3.02 17.58 7.01
N ILE A 242 3.74 16.47 6.83
CA ILE A 242 4.89 16.35 5.92
C ILE A 242 4.39 16.09 4.50
N MET A 243 3.43 15.18 4.33
CA MET A 243 2.72 14.99 3.05
C MET A 243 2.04 16.28 2.63
N LEU A 244 1.24 16.92 3.49
CA LEU A 244 0.60 18.22 3.20
C LEU A 244 1.64 19.30 2.93
N ARG A 245 2.77 19.35 3.64
CA ARG A 245 3.80 20.37 3.35
C ARG A 245 4.50 20.14 2.03
N GLN A 246 4.78 18.89 1.64
CA GLN A 246 5.41 18.60 0.35
C GLN A 246 4.42 18.75 -0.80
N LEU A 247 3.19 18.28 -0.64
CA LEU A 247 2.13 18.44 -1.63
C LEU A 247 1.70 19.91 -1.75
N ARG A 248 1.58 20.67 -0.66
CA ARG A 248 1.29 22.13 -0.69
C ARG A 248 2.47 22.96 -1.20
N LYS A 249 3.72 22.51 -1.03
CA LYS A 249 4.89 23.16 -1.65
C LYS A 249 4.93 23.00 -3.17
N HIS A 250 4.35 21.92 -3.69
CA HIS A 250 4.35 21.61 -5.12
C HIS A 250 2.99 21.84 -5.81
N ALA A 251 1.91 21.97 -5.05
CA ALA A 251 0.63 22.47 -5.52
C ALA A 251 0.72 23.99 -5.61
N SER A 252 0.65 24.53 -6.82
CA SER A 252 0.48 25.97 -7.04
C SER A 252 -0.73 26.49 -6.25
N PRO A 253 -0.68 27.71 -5.68
CA PRO A 253 -1.78 28.26 -4.92
C PRO A 253 -3.06 28.29 -5.77
N PRO A 254 -4.24 28.16 -5.14
CA PRO A 254 -5.50 28.24 -5.87
C PRO A 254 -5.54 29.56 -6.64
N VAL A 255 -5.82 29.48 -7.94
CA VAL A 255 -6.14 30.65 -8.76
C VAL A 255 -7.32 31.34 -8.08
N ASN A 256 -7.05 32.53 -7.55
CA ASN A 256 -8.04 33.39 -6.91
C ASN A 256 -9.06 33.80 -7.98
N LYS A 257 -10.13 33.01 -8.15
CA LYS A 257 -11.32 33.46 -8.87
C LYS A 257 -12.09 34.36 -7.92
N HIS A 258 -11.73 35.64 -7.89
CA HIS A 258 -12.63 36.78 -7.68
C HIS A 258 -11.81 38.07 -7.83
N SER A 259 -11.65 38.49 -9.07
CA SER A 259 -11.47 39.89 -9.42
C SER A 259 -12.46 40.16 -10.55
N GLU A 260 -13.69 40.49 -10.16
CA GLU A 260 -14.70 41.04 -11.06
C GLU A 260 -14.17 42.35 -11.66
N PRO A 261 -14.30 42.55 -12.99
CA PRO A 261 -14.24 43.87 -13.58
C PRO A 261 -15.66 44.32 -13.94
N GLU A 262 -16.34 45.01 -13.03
CA GLU A 262 -17.44 45.92 -13.42
C GLU A 262 -16.80 47.28 -13.72
N GLN A 263 -16.45 47.58 -14.97
CA GLN A 263 -17.35 48.22 -15.95
C GLN A 263 -18.24 49.30 -15.33
N GLY A 264 -17.61 50.37 -14.84
CA GLY A 264 -18.27 51.66 -14.72
C GLY A 264 -18.51 52.28 -16.10
N ALA A 265 -19.71 52.08 -16.64
CA ALA A 265 -20.24 52.89 -17.72
C ALA A 265 -21.76 53.09 -17.55
N GLN A 266 -22.16 54.36 -17.65
CA GLN A 266 -23.51 54.92 -17.87
C GLN A 266 -24.37 55.25 -16.65
N GLN A 267 -24.31 56.52 -16.17
CA GLN A 267 -25.27 57.60 -16.47
C GLN A 267 -24.95 58.86 -15.66
#